data_AF-A0A2G9NVH7-F1
#
_entry.id   AF-A0A2G9NVH7-F1
#
_cell.length_a   1.000
_cell.length_b   1.000
_cell.length_c   1.000
_cell.angle_alpha   90.00
_cell.angle_beta   90.00
_cell.angle_gamma   90.00
#
_symmetry.space_group_name_H-M   'P 1'
#
loop_
_entity.id
_entity.type
_entity.pdbx_description
1 polymer ?
#
loop_
_entity_poly.entity_id
_entity_poly.type
_entity_poly.pdbx_seq_one_letter_code
_entity_poly.pdbx_strand_id
1 'polypeptide(L)'
;MENLIYVFFGIIILFFILLGIKQFMSKKFKERFCVICASISLTWFILLTLFYLNIFDNILILAVLIGSSISGVYYLVESKVSEKIKIFRLPFILTLIFIGYILIEGIEGVLSVIILLAILWISFLIIYNYSSSNNSLVKKLIECCKKW
;
A
#
# COMPACT_ATOMS: atom_id res chain seq x y z
N MET A 1 -18.12 -6.10 17.39
CA MET A 1 -18.82 -5.01 16.66
C MET A 1 -18.57 -3.65 17.30
N GLU A 2 -18.56 -3.54 18.63
CA GLU A 2 -18.26 -2.28 19.34
C GLU A 2 -16.92 -1.64 18.93
N ASN A 3 -15.84 -2.43 18.84
CA ASN A 3 -14.53 -1.93 18.40
C ASN A 3 -14.57 -1.28 17.01
N LEU A 4 -15.41 -1.77 16.09
CA LEU A 4 -15.53 -1.21 14.75
C LEU A 4 -16.16 0.18 14.77
N ILE A 5 -17.18 0.39 15.62
CA ILE A 5 -17.85 1.67 15.78
C ILE A 5 -16.87 2.70 16.35
N TYR A 6 -16.11 2.35 17.39
CA TYR A 6 -15.10 3.25 17.95
C TYR A 6 -14.02 3.63 16.95
N VAL A 7 -13.56 2.68 16.15
CA VAL A 7 -12.56 2.93 15.10
C VAL A 7 -13.12 3.85 14.02
N PHE A 8 -14.35 3.62 13.55
CA PHE A 8 -14.99 4.49 12.55
C PHE A 8 -15.22 5.90 13.10
N PHE A 9 -15.68 6.01 14.34
CA PHE A 9 -15.84 7.29 15.01
C PHE A 9 -14.50 8.02 15.15
N GLY A 10 -13.43 7.30 15.49
CA GLY A 10 -12.06 7.82 15.54
C GLY A 10 -11.58 8.36 14.18
N ILE A 11 -11.82 7.62 13.09
CA ILE A 11 -11.49 8.06 11.73
C ILE A 11 -12.26 9.34 11.37
N ILE A 12 -13.56 9.40 11.68
CA ILE A 12 -14.41 10.56 11.40
C ILE A 12 -13.90 11.79 12.17
N ILE A 13 -13.61 11.65 13.46
CA ILE A 13 -13.05 12.74 14.29
C ILE A 13 -11.71 13.20 13.72
N LEU A 14 -10.79 12.27 13.45
CA LEU A 14 -9.47 12.58 12.89
C LEU A 14 -9.58 13.28 11.54
N PHE A 15 -10.54 12.88 10.71
CA PHE A 15 -10.80 13.53 9.44
C PHE A 15 -11.17 15.00 9.61
N PHE A 16 -12.12 15.33 10.50
CA PHE A 16 -12.49 16.73 10.73
C PHE A 16 -11.36 17.54 11.35
N ILE A 17 -10.61 16.97 12.30
CA ILE A 17 -9.43 17.62 12.90
C ILE A 17 -8.38 17.93 11.82
N LEU A 18 -8.01 16.94 11.01
CA LEU A 18 -7.01 17.10 9.95
C LEU A 18 -7.49 18.03 8.84
N LEU A 19 -8.80 18.10 8.59
CA LEU A 19 -9.40 19.06 7.65
C LEU A 19 -9.27 20.50 8.18
N GLY A 20 -9.48 20.71 9.48
CA GLY A 20 -9.22 21.99 10.14
C GLY A 20 -7.73 22.37 10.07
N ILE A 21 -6.83 21.45 10.39
CA ILE A 21 -5.37 21.67 10.29
C ILE A 21 -4.95 22.01 8.86
N LYS A 22 -5.54 21.34 7.86
CA LYS A 22 -5.27 21.59 6.44
C LYS A 22 -5.55 23.05 6.03
N GLN A 23 -6.44 23.75 6.73
CA GLN A 23 -6.72 25.17 6.44
C GLN A 23 -5.55 26.09 6.82
N PHE A 24 -4.77 25.73 7.83
CA PHE A 24 -3.60 26.48 8.29
C PHE A 24 -2.30 26.12 7.53
N MET A 25 -2.33 25.08 6.69
CA MET A 25 -1.17 24.67 5.90
C MET A 25 -0.96 25.57 4.67
N SER A 26 0.31 25.72 4.26
CA SER A 26 0.67 26.47 3.06
C SER A 26 0.04 25.87 1.80
N LYS A 27 -0.28 26.73 0.81
CA LYS A 27 -1.00 26.36 -0.42
C LYS A 27 -0.37 25.16 -1.16
N LYS A 28 0.97 25.10 -1.18
CA LYS A 28 1.74 23.99 -1.79
C LYS A 28 1.54 22.65 -1.08
N PHE A 29 1.36 22.65 0.23
CA PHE A 29 1.12 21.44 1.02
C PHE A 29 -0.35 20.99 0.93
N LYS A 30 -1.27 21.96 0.87
CA LYS A 30 -2.72 21.74 0.79
C LYS A 30 -3.13 20.90 -0.44
N GLU A 31 -2.48 21.10 -1.57
CA GLU A 31 -2.75 20.36 -2.82
C GLU A 31 -2.25 18.91 -2.80
N ARG A 32 -1.21 18.61 -2.00
CA ARG A 32 -0.61 17.27 -1.93
C ARG A 32 -1.13 16.42 -0.77
N PHE A 33 -1.77 17.05 0.22
CA PHE A 33 -2.23 16.37 1.43
C PHE A 33 -3.66 15.83 1.29
N CYS A 34 -3.77 14.50 1.21
CA CYS A 34 -5.03 13.77 1.28
C CYS A 34 -5.44 13.57 2.75
N VAL A 35 -6.43 14.33 3.21
CA VAL A 35 -6.92 14.28 4.60
C VAL A 35 -7.47 12.90 4.95
N ILE A 36 -8.24 12.29 4.05
CA ILE A 36 -8.81 10.96 4.24
C ILE A 36 -7.70 9.92 4.43
N CYS A 37 -6.73 9.91 3.51
CA CYS A 37 -5.60 9.00 3.54
C CYS A 37 -4.79 9.18 4.83
N ALA A 38 -4.53 10.42 5.25
CA ALA A 38 -3.83 10.71 6.50
C ALA A 38 -4.63 10.25 7.72
N SER A 39 -5.96 10.40 7.72
CA SER A 39 -6.82 9.99 8.83
C SER A 39 -6.81 8.48 9.01
N ILE A 40 -6.99 7.73 7.91
CA ILE A 40 -6.94 6.27 7.91
C ILE A 40 -5.54 5.79 8.33
N SER A 41 -4.48 6.39 7.76
CA SER A 41 -3.10 6.03 8.09
C SER A 41 -2.75 6.26 9.56
N LEU A 42 -3.15 7.41 10.11
CA LEU A 42 -2.91 7.73 11.51
C LEU A 42 -3.69 6.77 12.42
N THR A 43 -4.93 6.45 12.06
CA THR A 43 -5.78 5.54 12.84
C THR A 43 -5.13 4.17 12.97
N TRP A 44 -4.72 3.54 11.87
CA TRP A 44 -4.11 2.22 11.97
C TRP A 44 -2.72 2.28 12.61
N PHE A 45 -1.97 3.38 12.47
CA PHE A 45 -0.68 3.53 13.15
C PHE A 45 -0.84 3.57 14.69
N ILE A 46 -1.87 4.26 15.17
CA ILE A 46 -2.24 4.27 16.59
C ILE A 46 -2.69 2.88 17.03
N LEU A 47 -3.58 2.24 16.28
CA LEU A 47 -4.08 0.90 16.60
C LEU A 47 -2.98 -0.16 16.57
N LEU A 48 -2.01 -0.04 15.65
CA LEU A 48 -0.85 -0.92 15.58
C LEU A 48 0.03 -0.77 16.81
N THR A 49 0.23 0.46 17.28
CA THR A 49 0.96 0.71 18.54
C THR A 49 0.23 0.07 19.72
N LEU A 50 -1.09 0.22 19.80
CA LEU A 50 -1.92 -0.42 20.83
C LEU A 50 -1.93 -1.95 20.73
N PHE A 51 -1.84 -2.48 19.51
CA PHE A 51 -1.72 -3.91 19.24
C PHE A 51 -0.42 -4.47 19.83
N TYR A 52 0.72 -3.81 19.58
CA TYR A 52 2.00 -4.21 20.18
C TYR A 52 2.05 -4.06 21.71
N LEU A 53 1.23 -3.17 22.29
CA LEU A 53 1.08 -3.04 23.74
C LEU A 53 0.09 -4.07 24.34
N ASN A 54 -0.47 -4.97 23.54
CA ASN A 54 -1.50 -5.95 23.93
C ASN A 54 -2.79 -5.31 24.46
N ILE A 55 -3.06 -4.05 24.11
CA ILE A 55 -4.28 -3.32 24.51
C ILE A 55 -5.39 -3.52 23.46
N PHE A 56 -5.02 -3.76 22.21
CA PHE A 56 -5.92 -3.99 21.10
C PHE A 56 -5.63 -5.34 20.46
N ASP A 57 -6.66 -6.16 20.24
CA ASP A 57 -6.55 -7.56 19.82
C ASP A 57 -7.22 -7.83 18.46
N ASN A 58 -7.95 -6.85 17.90
CA ASN A 58 -8.72 -7.07 16.69
C ASN A 58 -7.88 -6.89 15.41
N ILE A 59 -7.18 -7.96 15.06
CA ILE A 59 -6.32 -8.07 13.87
C ILE A 59 -7.07 -7.78 12.58
N LEU A 60 -8.35 -8.17 12.48
CA LEU A 60 -9.14 -7.99 11.25
C LEU A 60 -9.34 -6.50 10.91
N ILE A 61 -9.65 -5.67 11.90
CA ILE A 61 -9.80 -4.23 11.68
C ILE A 61 -8.46 -3.62 11.23
N LEU A 62 -7.38 -4.02 11.88
CA LEU A 62 -6.03 -3.54 11.56
C LEU A 62 -5.63 -3.92 10.13
N ALA A 63 -5.86 -5.17 9.72
CA ALA A 63 -5.58 -5.67 8.38
C ALA A 63 -6.36 -4.92 7.30
N VAL A 64 -7.65 -4.62 7.53
CA VAL A 64 -8.48 -3.88 6.58
C VAL A 64 -8.00 -2.44 6.40
N LEU A 65 -7.61 -1.76 7.49
CA LEU A 65 -7.10 -0.39 7.42
C LEU A 65 -5.72 -0.30 6.74
N ILE A 66 -4.84 -1.26 7.03
CA ILE A 66 -3.54 -1.38 6.35
C ILE A 66 -3.75 -1.66 4.86
N GLY A 67 -4.64 -2.59 4.50
CA GLY A 67 -4.99 -2.89 3.11
C GLY A 67 -5.53 -1.68 2.35
N SER A 68 -6.38 -0.88 2.99
CA SER A 68 -6.91 0.37 2.43
C SER A 68 -5.82 1.43 2.22
N SER A 69 -4.79 1.43 3.07
CA SER A 69 -3.64 2.34 2.92
C SER A 69 -2.71 1.87 1.82
N ILE A 70 -2.48 0.55 1.69
CA ILE A 70 -1.67 -0.06 0.62
C ILE A 70 -2.23 0.28 -0.75
N SER A 71 -3.55 0.16 -0.96
CA SER A 71 -4.17 0.52 -2.23
C SER A 71 -4.00 2.01 -2.54
N GLY A 72 -4.16 2.89 -1.54
CA GLY A 72 -3.89 4.33 -1.69
C GLY A 72 -2.45 4.63 -2.09
N VAL A 73 -1.47 3.99 -1.43
CA VAL A 73 -0.04 4.11 -1.76
C VAL A 73 0.23 3.60 -3.18
N TYR A 74 -0.33 2.45 -3.53
CA TYR A 74 -0.18 1.85 -4.85
C TYR A 74 -0.63 2.81 -5.96
N TYR A 75 -1.86 3.35 -5.89
CA TYR A 75 -2.37 4.29 -6.89
C TYR A 75 -1.56 5.59 -6.94
N LEU A 76 -1.10 6.09 -5.79
CA LEU A 76 -0.28 7.30 -5.73
C LEU A 76 1.08 7.08 -6.42
N VAL A 77 1.74 5.95 -6.19
CA VAL A 77 3.00 5.61 -6.86
C VAL A 77 2.77 5.37 -8.35
N GLU A 78 1.75 4.59 -8.70
CA GLU A 78 1.39 4.27 -10.08
C GLU A 78 1.14 5.53 -10.93
N SER A 79 0.48 6.54 -10.37
CA SER A 79 0.20 7.80 -11.07
C SER A 79 1.46 8.61 -11.44
N LYS A 80 2.58 8.38 -10.75
CA LYS A 80 3.85 9.12 -10.93
C LYS A 80 4.89 8.36 -11.75
N VAL A 81 4.69 7.06 -11.94
CA VAL A 81 5.66 6.17 -12.55
C VAL A 81 5.46 6.12 -14.07
N SER A 82 6.57 6.14 -14.82
CA SER A 82 6.54 6.07 -16.28
C SER A 82 5.94 4.75 -16.79
N GLU A 83 5.28 4.81 -17.95
CA GLU A 83 4.68 3.63 -18.62
C GLU A 83 5.63 2.43 -18.73
N LYS A 84 6.94 2.66 -18.88
CA LYS A 84 7.93 1.58 -19.00
C LYS A 84 8.06 0.74 -17.72
N ILE A 85 7.91 1.36 -16.55
CA ILE A 85 8.11 0.72 -15.24
C ILE A 85 6.80 0.10 -14.73
N LYS A 86 5.65 0.42 -15.33
CA LYS A 86 4.35 -0.19 -14.99
C LYS A 86 4.29 -1.71 -15.14
N ILE A 87 5.25 -2.32 -15.86
CA ILE A 87 5.40 -3.78 -15.87
C ILE A 87 5.58 -4.35 -14.45
N PHE A 88 6.19 -3.61 -13.52
CA PHE A 88 6.44 -4.05 -12.14
C PHE A 88 5.25 -3.85 -11.20
N ARG A 89 4.04 -3.52 -11.70
CA ARG A 89 2.84 -3.32 -10.88
C ARG A 89 2.52 -4.50 -9.97
N LEU A 90 2.51 -5.72 -10.52
CA LEU A 90 2.22 -6.96 -9.77
C LEU A 90 3.25 -7.25 -8.67
N PRO A 91 4.57 -7.32 -8.96
CA PRO A 91 5.54 -7.53 -7.90
C PRO A 91 5.51 -6.41 -6.85
N PHE A 92 5.25 -5.17 -7.26
CA PHE A 92 5.12 -4.04 -6.35
C PHE A 92 3.92 -4.15 -5.39
N ILE A 93 2.70 -4.40 -5.89
CA ILE A 93 1.53 -4.53 -5.02
C ILE A 93 1.66 -5.72 -4.06
N LEU A 94 2.19 -6.85 -4.52
CA LEU A 94 2.42 -8.02 -3.67
C LEU A 94 3.47 -7.74 -2.59
N THR A 95 4.49 -6.93 -2.91
CA THR A 95 5.48 -6.49 -1.92
C THR A 95 4.84 -5.60 -0.86
N LEU A 96 3.95 -4.67 -1.24
CA LEU A 96 3.22 -3.83 -0.28
C LEU A 96 2.30 -4.65 0.63
N ILE A 97 1.57 -5.63 0.07
CA ILE A 97 0.73 -6.56 0.85
C ILE A 97 1.59 -7.35 1.83
N PHE A 98 2.74 -7.86 1.38
CA PHE A 98 3.66 -8.60 2.23
C PHE A 98 4.23 -7.75 3.38
N ILE A 99 4.57 -6.50 3.11
CA ILE A 99 4.99 -5.54 4.16
C ILE A 99 3.86 -5.36 5.17
N GLY A 100 2.61 -5.18 4.72
CA GLY A 100 1.45 -5.07 5.60
C GLY A 100 1.23 -6.31 6.47
N TYR A 101 1.45 -7.51 5.92
CA TYR A 101 1.38 -8.77 6.65
C TYR A 101 2.45 -8.86 7.74
N ILE A 102 3.71 -8.58 7.41
CA ILE A 102 4.82 -8.60 8.38
C ILE A 102 4.58 -7.60 9.51
N LEU A 103 3.93 -6.48 9.21
CA LEU A 103 3.62 -5.45 10.20
C LEU A 103 2.67 -5.96 11.30
N ILE A 104 1.88 -7.00 11.02
CA ILE A 104 0.91 -7.56 11.95
C ILE A 104 1.46 -8.84 12.59
N GLU A 105 1.89 -9.80 11.76
CA GLU A 105 2.26 -11.16 12.19
C GLU A 105 3.77 -11.32 12.46
N GLY A 106 4.59 -10.33 12.13
CA GLY A 106 6.04 -10.40 12.26
C GLY A 106 6.73 -11.15 11.11
N ILE A 107 7.99 -11.53 11.33
CA ILE A 107 8.90 -12.08 10.30
C ILE A 107 9.01 -13.62 10.40
N GLU A 108 8.32 -14.25 11.36
CA GLU A 108 8.43 -15.68 11.55
C GLU A 108 7.78 -16.46 10.39
N GLY A 109 8.52 -17.42 9.83
CA GLY A 109 8.02 -18.29 8.75
C GLY A 109 7.85 -17.63 7.38
N VAL A 110 8.25 -16.37 7.18
CA VAL A 110 8.00 -15.64 5.91
C VAL A 110 9.01 -15.92 4.79
N LEU A 111 10.02 -16.77 5.05
CA LEU A 111 11.13 -17.03 4.13
C LEU A 111 10.66 -17.55 2.77
N SER A 112 9.66 -18.44 2.74
CA SER A 112 9.08 -18.95 1.50
C SER A 112 8.42 -17.85 0.66
N VAL A 113 7.77 -16.89 1.31
CA VAL A 113 7.13 -15.74 0.63
C VAL A 113 8.18 -14.79 0.08
N ILE A 114 9.28 -14.56 0.82
CA ILE A 114 10.41 -13.76 0.34
C ILE A 114 11.03 -14.38 -0.91
N ILE A 115 11.26 -15.70 -0.91
CA ILE A 115 11.79 -16.41 -2.08
C ILE A 115 10.83 -16.28 -3.27
N LEU A 116 9.52 -16.46 -3.07
CA LEU A 116 8.51 -16.29 -4.10
C LEU A 116 8.54 -14.88 -4.70
N LEU A 117 8.57 -13.85 -3.85
CA LEU A 117 8.65 -12.45 -4.28
C LEU A 117 9.96 -12.17 -5.01
N ALA A 118 11.09 -12.70 -4.54
CA ALA A 118 12.38 -12.55 -5.19
C ALA A 118 12.37 -13.15 -6.60
N ILE A 119 11.85 -14.36 -6.77
CA ILE A 119 11.69 -15.01 -8.08
C ILE A 119 10.77 -14.18 -8.99
N LEU A 120 9.66 -13.67 -8.45
CA LEU A 120 8.74 -12.81 -9.19
C LEU A 120 9.44 -11.54 -9.68
N TRP A 121 10.15 -10.82 -8.80
CA TRP A 121 10.93 -9.63 -9.17
C TRP A 121 11.98 -9.94 -10.23
N ILE A 122 12.74 -11.03 -10.08
CA ILE A 122 13.76 -11.46 -11.04
C ILE A 122 13.13 -11.77 -12.41
N SER A 123 12.02 -12.50 -12.44
CA SER A 123 11.34 -12.82 -13.71
C SER A 123 10.88 -11.57 -14.46
N PHE A 124 10.29 -10.59 -13.75
CA PHE A 124 9.88 -9.32 -14.34
C PHE A 124 11.07 -8.46 -14.78
N LEU A 125 12.20 -8.50 -14.04
CA LEU A 125 13.44 -7.84 -14.44
C LEU A 125 14.02 -8.42 -15.73
N ILE A 126 14.03 -9.75 -15.86
CA ILE A 126 14.46 -10.44 -17.07
C ILE A 126 13.56 -10.02 -18.24
N ILE A 127 12.24 -10.07 -18.09
CA ILE A 127 11.28 -9.66 -19.13
C ILE A 127 11.50 -8.20 -19.53
N TYR A 128 11.71 -7.30 -18.57
CA TYR A 128 11.97 -5.89 -18.82
C TYR A 128 13.25 -5.69 -19.66
N ASN A 129 14.34 -6.39 -19.34
CA ASN A 129 15.60 -6.29 -20.08
C ASN A 129 15.48 -6.88 -21.50
N TYR A 130 14.76 -7.98 -21.65
CA TYR A 130 14.48 -8.59 -22.96
C TYR A 130 13.46 -7.82 -23.80
N SER A 131 12.76 -6.82 -23.25
CA SER A 131 11.79 -5.99 -24.00
C SER A 131 12.42 -5.20 -25.15
N SER A 132 13.74 -4.98 -25.10
CA SER A 132 14.51 -4.38 -26.19
C SER A 132 14.79 -5.36 -27.35
N SER A 133 14.60 -6.66 -27.14
CA SER A 133 14.77 -7.70 -28.16
C SER A 133 13.52 -7.82 -29.05
N ASN A 134 13.67 -8.32 -30.27
CA ASN A 134 12.62 -8.33 -31.30
C ASN A 134 11.50 -9.38 -31.08
N ASN A 135 11.38 -9.94 -29.88
CA ASN A 135 10.43 -10.99 -29.54
C ASN A 135 9.01 -10.42 -29.38
N SER A 136 8.13 -10.77 -30.33
CA SER A 136 6.75 -10.30 -30.40
C SER A 136 5.88 -10.71 -29.20
N LEU A 137 6.17 -11.85 -28.56
CA LEU A 137 5.47 -12.32 -27.36
C LEU A 137 5.72 -11.44 -26.15
N VAL A 138 6.98 -11.00 -25.95
CA VAL A 138 7.37 -10.13 -24.83
C VAL A 138 6.69 -8.77 -24.97
N LYS A 139 6.63 -8.22 -26.20
CA LYS A 139 5.93 -6.96 -26.48
C LYS A 139 4.43 -7.06 -26.16
N LYS A 140 3.75 -8.13 -26.56
CA LYS A 140 2.33 -8.35 -26.24
C LYS A 140 2.08 -8.48 -24.73
N LEU A 141 2.93 -9.23 -24.01
CA LEU A 141 2.80 -9.38 -22.56
C LEU A 141 2.97 -8.02 -21.85
N ILE A 142 3.96 -7.24 -22.26
CA ILE A 142 4.21 -5.90 -21.71
C ILE A 142 3.04 -4.95 -22.01
N GLU A 143 2.47 -5.00 -23.21
CA GLU A 143 1.29 -4.20 -23.56
C GLU A 143 0.07 -4.57 -22.70
N CYS A 144 -0.17 -5.85 -22.46
CA CYS A 144 -1.21 -6.31 -21.55
C CYS A 144 -0.96 -5.81 -20.11
N CYS A 145 0.27 -5.91 -19.59
CA CYS A 145 0.59 -5.47 -18.23
C CYS A 145 0.55 -3.94 -18.05
N LYS A 146 0.82 -3.17 -19.11
CA LYS A 146 0.75 -1.70 -19.07
C LYS A 146 -0.69 -1.17 -19.09
N LYS A 147 -1.60 -1.84 -19.80
CA LYS A 147 -2.99 -1.41 -20.03
C LYS A 147 -4.03 -2.12 -19.15
N TRP A 148 -3.60 -2.75 -18.06
CA TRP A 148 -4.50 -3.14 -16.97
C TRP A 148 -5.08 -1.92 -16.27
#